data_AF-A0A519HZ35-F1
#
_entry.id   AF-A0A519HZ35-F1
#
_cell.length_a   1.000
_cell.length_b   1.000
_cell.length_c   1.000
_cell.angle_alpha   90.00
_cell.angle_beta   90.00
_cell.angle_gamma   90.00
#
_symmetry.space_group_name_H-M   'P 1'
#
loop_
_entity.id
_entity.type
_entity.pdbx_description
1 polymer ?
#
loop_
_entity_poly.entity_id
_entity_poly.type
_entity_poly.pdbx_seq_one_letter_code
_entity_poly.pdbx_strand_id
1 'polypeptide(L)'
;MTKVMTIAALLGVLGLAACGNGGSAVETRDRDAEAVDAVSVAAEPGDDPDARIVPAKPVLTANRRESVDDKVTRLFERNGAAFGARSAEDYLTKLEAFTGHPPADAETVKRPNGDTLIYQASTNTFAVVKSDGTPRTMFKPDNGLAYWAEQKAAAPTFGQDRKRSDG
;
A
#
# COMPACT_ATOMS: atom_id res chain seq x y z
N MET A 1 18.68 28.98 56.69
CA MET A 1 18.07 27.64 56.88
C MET A 1 18.90 26.64 56.11
N THR A 2 19.23 25.55 56.79
CA THR A 2 20.42 24.71 56.62
C THR A 2 20.34 23.78 55.41
N LYS A 3 21.47 23.61 54.73
CA LYS A 3 21.73 22.67 53.64
C LYS A 3 22.03 21.30 54.26
N VAL A 4 21.35 20.23 53.84
CA VAL A 4 21.79 18.85 54.10
C VAL A 4 21.68 18.03 52.82
N MET A 5 22.76 17.32 52.53
CA MET A 5 23.09 16.54 51.35
C MET A 5 23.49 15.15 51.88
N THR A 6 22.89 14.07 51.37
CA THR A 6 23.29 12.65 51.55
C THR A 6 22.49 11.84 50.52
N ILE A 7 23.06 11.40 49.38
CA ILE A 7 23.96 10.25 49.11
C ILE A 7 23.29 8.86 49.23
N ALA A 8 22.99 8.31 48.04
CA ALA A 8 23.17 6.95 47.50
C ALA A 8 22.84 5.67 48.32
N ALA A 9 22.08 4.76 47.68
CA ALA A 9 22.47 3.35 47.49
C ALA A 9 21.67 2.68 46.35
N LEU A 10 22.39 2.01 45.44
CA LEU A 10 21.94 1.16 44.33
C LEU A 10 21.46 -0.22 44.81
N LEU A 11 20.52 -0.83 44.06
CA LEU A 11 20.30 -2.27 43.78
C LEU A 11 19.03 -2.31 42.89
N GLY A 12 18.96 -2.79 41.64
CA GLY A 12 19.76 -3.78 40.94
C GLY A 12 18.90 -5.04 40.69
N VAL A 13 18.00 -5.04 39.69
CA VAL A 13 17.51 -6.28 39.05
C VAL A 13 17.34 -6.04 37.55
N LEU A 14 18.15 -6.78 36.78
CA LEU A 14 18.08 -6.99 35.34
C LEU A 14 16.81 -7.76 34.98
N GLY A 15 15.97 -7.19 34.13
CA GLY A 15 14.94 -7.92 33.37
C GLY A 15 15.42 -8.13 31.94
N LEU A 16 16.11 -9.24 31.66
CA LEU A 16 16.40 -9.69 30.30
C LEU A 16 15.17 -10.42 29.75
N ALA A 17 14.33 -9.72 28.98
CA ALA A 17 13.37 -10.35 28.07
C ALA A 17 13.90 -10.21 26.65
N ALA A 18 14.72 -11.18 26.24
CA ALA A 18 15.20 -11.32 24.86
C ALA A 18 14.23 -12.21 24.05
N CYS A 19 14.10 -11.85 22.77
CA CYS A 19 13.53 -12.52 21.60
C CYS A 19 13.41 -14.06 21.68
N GLY A 20 12.48 -14.76 21.00
CA GLY A 20 11.62 -14.40 19.88
C GLY A 20 11.05 -15.69 19.25
N ASN A 21 9.93 -15.51 18.54
CA ASN A 21 9.33 -16.33 17.48
C ASN A 21 9.99 -17.66 17.08
N GLY A 22 9.21 -18.75 17.09
CA GLY A 22 9.45 -19.87 16.15
C GLY A 22 8.79 -21.18 16.54
N GLY A 23 7.62 -21.47 15.98
CA GLY A 23 7.02 -22.81 16.10
C GLY A 23 5.61 -22.98 15.55
N SER A 24 5.21 -22.30 14.48
CA SER A 24 4.03 -22.73 13.73
C SER A 24 4.41 -23.95 12.89
N ALA A 25 4.09 -25.12 13.43
CA ALA A 25 4.15 -26.38 12.70
C ALA A 25 3.16 -26.32 11.53
N VAL A 26 3.66 -26.41 10.31
CA VAL A 26 2.83 -26.78 9.16
C VAL A 26 2.61 -28.29 9.25
N GLU A 27 1.41 -28.67 9.67
CA GLU A 27 0.93 -30.04 9.53
C GLU A 27 0.75 -30.32 8.03
N THR A 28 1.70 -31.07 7.48
CA THR A 28 1.58 -31.64 6.14
C THR A 28 0.42 -32.62 6.16
N ARG A 29 -0.74 -32.22 5.64
CA ARG A 29 -1.81 -33.16 5.37
C ARG A 29 -1.31 -34.25 4.43
N ASP A 30 -1.51 -35.47 4.90
CA ASP A 30 -1.23 -36.74 4.27
C ASP A 30 -1.61 -36.79 2.79
N ARG A 31 -0.73 -37.46 2.07
CA ARG A 31 -0.97 -38.05 0.76
C ARG A 31 -1.42 -39.48 1.01
N ASP A 32 -2.69 -39.78 0.74
CA ASP A 32 -3.32 -41.08 0.46
C ASP A 32 -4.85 -40.80 0.36
N ALA A 33 -5.69 -41.30 -0.55
CA ALA A 33 -5.59 -42.25 -1.64
C ALA A 33 -6.86 -42.11 -2.55
N GLU A 34 -6.73 -42.60 -3.79
CA GLU A 34 -7.75 -43.28 -4.63
C GLU A 34 -8.96 -42.54 -5.26
N ALA A 35 -8.84 -42.39 -6.59
CA ALA A 35 -9.76 -42.77 -7.67
C ALA A 35 -11.29 -42.87 -7.45
N VAL A 36 -12.04 -42.15 -8.30
CA VAL A 36 -13.20 -42.69 -9.03
C VAL A 36 -13.30 -42.07 -10.44
N ASP A 37 -13.80 -42.91 -11.34
CA ASP A 37 -13.77 -42.89 -12.80
C ASP A 37 -14.98 -42.17 -13.45
N ALA A 38 -14.74 -41.63 -14.65
CA ALA A 38 -15.61 -41.33 -15.81
C ALA A 38 -17.00 -40.68 -15.66
N VAL A 39 -17.23 -39.57 -16.38
CA VAL A 39 -17.94 -39.58 -17.69
C VAL A 39 -18.04 -38.17 -18.30
N SER A 40 -17.69 -38.06 -19.58
CA SER A 40 -17.83 -36.87 -20.42
C SER A 40 -19.28 -36.62 -20.85
N VAL A 41 -19.71 -35.36 -20.88
CA VAL A 41 -20.67 -34.85 -21.87
C VAL A 41 -20.10 -33.56 -22.44
N ALA A 42 -19.82 -33.60 -23.74
CA ALA A 42 -19.40 -32.47 -24.54
C ALA A 42 -20.60 -31.58 -24.92
N ALA A 43 -20.41 -30.27 -24.87
CA ALA A 43 -21.06 -29.30 -25.74
C ALA A 43 -20.12 -28.09 -25.89
N GLU A 44 -19.66 -27.85 -27.11
CA GLU A 44 -18.60 -26.89 -27.48
C GLU A 44 -19.18 -25.49 -27.82
N PRO A 45 -18.42 -24.56 -28.42
CA PRO A 45 -17.58 -23.58 -27.74
C PRO A 45 -18.01 -22.13 -28.10
N GLY A 46 -17.99 -21.24 -27.11
CA GLY A 46 -17.96 -19.80 -27.38
C GLY A 46 -16.51 -19.39 -27.67
N ASP A 47 -16.07 -19.66 -28.90
CA ASP A 47 -14.76 -19.26 -29.42
C ASP A 47 -14.72 -17.74 -29.60
N ASP A 48 -14.23 -17.04 -28.58
CA ASP A 48 -13.67 -15.69 -28.72
C ASP A 48 -12.16 -15.79 -28.42
N PRO A 49 -11.31 -16.10 -29.41
CA PRO A 49 -9.87 -16.30 -29.21
C PRO A 49 -9.08 -14.98 -29.04
N ASP A 50 -9.73 -13.83 -28.88
CA ASP A 50 -9.04 -12.53 -28.64
C ASP A 50 -9.51 -11.80 -27.37
N ALA A 51 -10.06 -12.50 -26.38
CA ALA A 51 -9.94 -12.03 -25.01
C ALA A 51 -8.49 -12.29 -24.56
N ARG A 52 -7.55 -11.46 -25.03
CA ARG A 52 -6.25 -11.33 -24.37
C ARG A 52 -6.57 -11.22 -22.89
N ILE A 53 -6.18 -12.23 -22.10
CA ILE A 53 -6.05 -12.09 -20.66
C ILE A 53 -4.97 -11.01 -20.50
N VAL A 54 -5.39 -9.75 -20.56
CA VAL A 54 -4.58 -8.64 -20.12
C VAL A 54 -4.32 -8.98 -18.66
N PRO A 55 -3.07 -9.22 -18.24
CA PRO A 55 -2.81 -9.46 -16.84
C PRO A 55 -3.39 -8.26 -16.10
N ALA A 56 -4.41 -8.49 -15.28
CA ALA A 56 -5.01 -7.44 -14.48
C ALA A 56 -3.86 -6.78 -13.72
N LYS A 57 -3.61 -5.50 -14.03
CA LYS A 57 -2.49 -4.78 -13.40
C LYS A 57 -2.65 -4.93 -11.89
N PRO A 58 -1.56 -5.22 -11.14
CA PRO A 58 -1.68 -5.40 -9.72
C PRO A 58 -2.24 -4.12 -9.10
N VAL A 59 -3.35 -4.28 -8.38
CA VAL A 59 -4.15 -3.18 -7.83
C VAL A 59 -3.34 -2.34 -6.84
N LEU A 60 -2.48 -2.99 -6.06
CA LEU A 60 -1.41 -2.38 -5.30
C LEU A 60 -0.19 -3.30 -5.30
N THR A 61 0.99 -2.74 -5.12
CA THR A 61 2.23 -3.53 -5.01
C THR A 61 2.46 -3.99 -3.57
N ALA A 62 2.58 -5.31 -3.39
CA ALA A 62 3.08 -5.95 -2.17
C ALA A 62 4.60 -5.78 -2.02
N ASN A 63 5.10 -6.01 -0.81
CA ASN A 63 6.54 -6.16 -0.57
C ASN A 63 6.78 -7.29 0.46
N ARG A 64 8.05 -7.65 0.71
CA ARG A 64 8.39 -8.76 1.64
C ARG A 64 7.79 -8.62 3.04
N ARG A 65 7.46 -7.41 3.47
CA ARG A 65 6.97 -7.06 4.81
C ARG A 65 5.47 -6.79 4.86
N GLU A 66 4.78 -6.74 3.72
CA GLU A 66 3.36 -6.34 3.67
C GLU A 66 2.70 -6.97 2.43
N SER A 67 1.64 -7.75 2.66
CA SER A 67 0.81 -8.30 1.60
C SER A 67 -0.02 -7.20 0.92
N VAL A 68 -0.65 -7.51 -0.22
CA VAL A 68 -1.58 -6.56 -0.85
C VAL A 68 -2.76 -6.27 0.08
N ASP A 69 -3.35 -7.30 0.67
CA ASP A 69 -4.55 -7.17 1.50
C ASP A 69 -4.29 -6.36 2.78
N ASP A 70 -3.15 -6.58 3.43
CA ASP A 70 -2.73 -5.80 4.60
C ASP A 70 -2.57 -4.33 4.23
N LYS A 71 -1.99 -4.06 3.05
CA LYS A 71 -1.81 -2.70 2.55
C LYS A 71 -3.13 -2.04 2.23
N VAL A 72 -4.07 -2.73 1.57
CA VAL A 72 -5.41 -2.19 1.28
C VAL A 72 -6.12 -1.85 2.59
N THR A 73 -6.11 -2.78 3.55
CA THR A 73 -6.71 -2.61 4.88
C THR A 73 -6.13 -1.37 5.57
N ARG A 74 -4.80 -1.25 5.64
CA ARG A 74 -4.14 -0.08 6.27
C ARG A 74 -4.44 1.24 5.55
N LEU A 75 -4.53 1.25 4.23
CA LEU A 75 -4.89 2.46 3.48
C LEU A 75 -6.35 2.86 3.72
N PHE A 76 -7.25 1.88 3.82
CA PHE A 76 -8.65 2.08 4.14
C PHE A 76 -8.84 2.60 5.57
N GLU A 77 -8.21 1.98 6.57
CA GLU A 77 -8.31 2.43 7.96
C GLU A 77 -7.87 3.88 8.11
N ARG A 78 -6.80 4.29 7.41
CA ARG A 78 -6.27 5.65 7.50
C ARG A 78 -7.08 6.67 6.72
N ASN A 79 -7.59 6.32 5.54
CA ASN A 79 -8.10 7.31 4.59
C ASN A 79 -9.57 7.07 4.18
N GLY A 80 -10.11 5.87 4.38
CA GLY A 80 -11.38 5.40 3.83
C GLY A 80 -12.57 6.28 4.23
N ALA A 81 -12.63 6.69 5.50
CA ALA A 81 -13.66 7.59 6.00
C ALA A 81 -13.73 8.92 5.22
N ALA A 82 -12.58 9.47 4.83
CA ALA A 82 -12.52 10.74 4.09
C ALA A 82 -13.13 10.66 2.68
N PHE A 83 -13.28 9.45 2.14
CA PHE A 83 -13.88 9.15 0.84
C PHE A 83 -15.27 8.49 0.95
N GLY A 84 -15.82 8.40 2.16
CA GLY A 84 -17.09 7.71 2.41
C GLY A 84 -17.04 6.22 2.01
N ALA A 85 -15.85 5.61 2.04
CA ALA A 85 -15.70 4.20 1.71
C ALA A 85 -16.27 3.34 2.84
N ARG A 86 -17.03 2.30 2.48
CA ARG A 86 -17.70 1.42 3.45
C ARG A 86 -16.89 0.18 3.81
N SER A 87 -15.91 -0.17 2.99
CA SER A 87 -15.00 -1.30 3.20
C SER A 87 -13.64 -1.03 2.54
N ALA A 88 -12.69 -1.93 2.79
CA ALA A 88 -11.36 -1.90 2.20
C ALA A 88 -11.43 -2.02 0.66
N GLU A 89 -12.30 -2.90 0.15
CA GLU A 89 -12.55 -3.12 -1.27
C GLU A 89 -13.21 -1.90 -1.91
N ASP A 90 -14.18 -1.27 -1.23
CA ASP A 90 -14.84 -0.07 -1.74
C ASP A 90 -13.86 1.12 -1.85
N TYR A 91 -12.97 1.25 -0.87
CA TYR A 91 -11.88 2.22 -0.95
C TYR A 91 -10.91 1.91 -2.09
N LEU A 92 -10.59 0.63 -2.30
CA LEU A 92 -9.71 0.18 -3.38
C LEU A 92 -10.30 0.54 -4.75
N THR A 93 -11.58 0.24 -4.97
CA THR A 93 -12.29 0.61 -6.21
C THR A 93 -12.28 2.11 -6.44
N LYS A 94 -12.48 2.93 -5.40
CA LYS A 94 -12.40 4.40 -5.50
C LYS A 94 -10.99 4.87 -5.86
N LEU A 95 -9.97 4.27 -5.24
CA LEU A 95 -8.57 4.57 -5.49
C LEU A 95 -8.17 4.21 -6.92
N GLU A 96 -8.58 3.05 -7.43
CA GLU A 96 -8.38 2.64 -8.83
C GLU A 96 -9.10 3.57 -9.80
N ALA A 97 -10.36 3.91 -9.53
CA ALA A 97 -11.13 4.81 -10.39
C ALA A 97 -10.46 6.19 -10.51
N PHE A 98 -10.07 6.80 -9.38
CA PHE A 98 -9.43 8.11 -9.37
C PHE A 98 -8.05 8.11 -10.06
N THR A 99 -7.28 7.04 -9.91
CA THR A 99 -5.92 6.98 -10.46
C THR A 99 -5.87 6.52 -11.91
N GLY A 100 -6.79 5.64 -12.34
CA GLY A 100 -6.93 5.17 -13.71
C GLY A 100 -7.63 6.18 -14.63
N HIS A 101 -8.61 6.91 -14.09
CA HIS A 101 -9.37 7.94 -14.80
C HIS A 101 -9.47 9.22 -13.95
N PRO A 102 -8.36 9.97 -13.80
CA PRO A 102 -8.39 11.22 -13.06
C PRO A 102 -9.44 12.18 -13.63
N PRO A 103 -10.22 12.85 -12.78
CA PRO A 103 -11.15 13.89 -13.23
C PRO A 103 -10.46 14.98 -14.04
N ALA A 104 -11.19 15.63 -14.95
CA ALA A 104 -10.62 16.63 -15.87
C ALA A 104 -10.01 17.86 -15.16
N ASP A 105 -10.46 18.16 -13.94
CA ASP A 105 -9.94 19.24 -13.10
C ASP A 105 -8.78 18.80 -12.19
N ALA A 106 -8.27 17.57 -12.34
CA ALA A 106 -7.09 17.11 -11.62
C ALA A 106 -5.80 17.61 -12.29
N GLU A 107 -4.89 18.17 -11.51
CA GLU A 107 -3.52 18.45 -11.92
C GLU A 107 -2.65 17.19 -11.74
N THR A 108 -1.65 17.02 -12.62
CA THR A 108 -0.69 15.92 -12.51
C THR A 108 0.75 16.40 -12.63
N VAL A 109 1.67 15.74 -11.90
CA VAL A 109 3.11 15.98 -12.01
C VAL A 109 3.87 14.65 -12.02
N LYS A 110 4.74 14.46 -13.00
CA LYS A 110 5.61 13.29 -13.10
C LYS A 110 6.94 13.55 -12.39
N ARG A 111 7.36 12.63 -11.52
CA ARG A 111 8.64 12.66 -10.80
C ARG A 111 9.77 12.03 -11.64
N PRO A 112 11.05 12.33 -11.35
CA PRO A 112 12.19 11.74 -12.05
C PRO A 112 12.27 10.21 -11.97
N ASN A 113 11.76 9.61 -10.90
CA ASN A 113 11.67 8.15 -10.74
C ASN A 113 10.52 7.51 -11.56
N GLY A 114 9.74 8.33 -12.28
CA GLY A 114 8.62 7.93 -13.11
C GLY A 114 7.28 7.82 -12.37
N ASP A 115 7.23 7.97 -11.05
CA ASP A 115 5.96 8.05 -10.32
C ASP A 115 5.19 9.32 -10.74
N THR A 116 3.86 9.25 -10.81
CA THR A 116 2.97 10.38 -11.10
C THR A 116 2.20 10.78 -9.86
N LEU A 117 2.18 12.08 -9.57
CA LEU A 117 1.31 12.69 -8.56
C LEU A 117 0.06 13.22 -9.24
N ILE A 118 -1.08 13.07 -8.56
CA ILE A 118 -2.39 13.53 -9.03
C ILE A 118 -3.04 14.32 -7.90
N TYR A 119 -3.55 15.51 -8.18
CA TYR A 119 -4.28 16.32 -7.22
C TYR A 119 -5.53 16.95 -7.83
N GLN A 120 -6.69 16.73 -7.22
CA GLN A 120 -7.95 17.37 -7.59
C GLN A 120 -8.34 18.37 -6.49
N ALA A 121 -8.36 19.67 -6.82
CA ALA A 121 -8.65 20.73 -5.85
C ALA A 121 -10.10 20.70 -5.35
N SER A 122 -11.07 20.40 -6.22
CA SER A 122 -12.50 20.43 -5.91
C SER A 122 -12.92 19.45 -4.81
N THR A 123 -12.28 18.28 -4.75
CA THR A 123 -12.54 17.26 -3.72
C THR A 123 -11.43 17.16 -2.69
N ASN A 124 -10.38 17.97 -2.85
CA ASN A 124 -9.13 17.90 -2.11
C ASN A 124 -8.54 16.48 -2.13
N THR A 125 -8.51 15.82 -3.29
CA THR A 125 -8.02 14.44 -3.41
C THR A 125 -6.61 14.42 -3.96
N PHE A 126 -5.69 13.78 -3.24
CA PHE A 126 -4.32 13.52 -3.68
C PHE A 126 -4.10 12.02 -3.87
N ALA A 127 -3.37 11.64 -4.92
CA ALA A 127 -2.94 10.26 -5.14
C ALA A 127 -1.52 10.19 -5.72
N VAL A 128 -0.90 9.02 -5.55
CA VAL A 128 0.40 8.69 -6.16
C VAL A 128 0.27 7.41 -6.95
N VAL A 129 0.76 7.43 -8.19
CA VAL A 129 0.80 6.29 -9.10
C VAL A 129 2.25 5.99 -9.43
N LYS A 130 2.62 4.71 -9.49
CA LYS A 130 3.96 4.30 -9.91
C LYS A 130 4.19 4.52 -11.40
N SER A 131 5.45 4.45 -11.81
CA SER A 131 5.83 4.46 -13.23
C SER A 131 5.20 3.35 -14.07
N ASP A 132 4.87 2.20 -13.47
CA ASP A 132 4.17 1.08 -14.11
C ASP A 132 2.63 1.24 -14.13
N GLY A 133 2.12 2.34 -13.58
CA GLY A 133 0.69 2.63 -13.50
C GLY A 133 -0.01 2.02 -12.29
N THR A 134 0.68 1.26 -11.42
CA THR A 134 0.06 0.73 -10.19
C THR A 134 -0.08 1.86 -9.15
N PRO A 135 -1.27 2.06 -8.59
CA PRO A 135 -1.49 3.02 -7.51
C PRO A 135 -0.62 2.74 -6.27
N ARG A 136 -0.26 3.78 -5.52
CA ARG A 136 0.45 3.68 -4.23
C ARG A 136 -0.42 4.06 -3.05
N THR A 137 -1.17 5.16 -3.17
CA THR A 137 -2.00 5.74 -2.10
C THR A 137 -2.99 6.75 -2.67
N MET A 138 -4.04 7.05 -1.91
CA MET A 138 -4.98 8.15 -2.11
C MET A 138 -5.37 8.71 -0.73
N PHE A 139 -5.49 10.02 -0.58
CA PHE A 139 -5.93 10.68 0.67
C PHE A 139 -6.34 12.13 0.43
N LYS A 140 -6.99 12.74 1.43
CA LYS A 140 -7.26 14.17 1.45
C LYS A 140 -6.22 14.87 2.34
N PRO A 141 -5.33 15.71 1.80
CA PRO A 141 -4.33 16.39 2.62
C PRO A 141 -4.98 17.49 3.47
N ASP A 142 -4.53 17.63 4.72
CA ASP A 142 -5.07 18.64 5.65
C ASP A 142 -4.91 20.07 5.13
N ASN A 143 -3.77 20.37 4.50
CA ASN A 143 -3.43 21.71 3.99
C ASN A 143 -3.84 21.94 2.51
N GLY A 144 -4.59 21.02 1.92
CA GLY A 144 -5.15 21.16 0.58
C GLY A 144 -4.18 21.64 -0.50
N LEU A 145 -4.49 22.78 -1.13
CA LEU A 145 -3.69 23.36 -2.20
C LEU A 145 -2.25 23.67 -1.78
N ALA A 146 -2.01 24.02 -0.51
CA ALA A 146 -0.66 24.26 -0.02
C ALA A 146 0.17 22.97 -0.03
N TYR A 147 -0.42 21.84 0.39
CA TYR A 147 0.22 20.53 0.25
C TYR A 147 0.54 20.21 -1.22
N TRP A 148 -0.38 20.52 -2.14
CA TRP A 148 -0.10 20.32 -3.57
C TRP A 148 1.06 21.18 -4.07
N ALA A 149 1.12 22.46 -3.70
CA ALA A 149 2.22 23.35 -4.07
C ALA A 149 3.58 22.83 -3.58
N GLU A 150 3.63 22.33 -2.34
CA GLU A 150 4.84 21.69 -1.78
C GLU A 150 5.24 20.43 -2.58
N GLN A 151 4.27 19.57 -2.90
CA GLN A 151 4.54 18.37 -3.70
C GLN A 151 5.08 18.71 -5.09
N LYS A 152 4.57 19.76 -5.75
CA LYS A 152 5.10 20.25 -7.03
C LYS A 152 6.52 20.77 -6.91
N ALA A 153 6.80 21.57 -5.88
CA ALA A 153 8.13 22.14 -5.65
C ALA A 153 9.18 21.06 -5.36
N ALA A 154 8.82 20.00 -4.62
CA ALA A 154 9.72 18.90 -4.27
C ALA A 154 9.86 17.83 -5.37
N ALA A 155 8.93 17.76 -6.33
CA ALA A 155 8.92 16.71 -7.35
C ALA A 155 10.23 16.59 -8.17
N PRO A 156 10.89 17.68 -8.62
CA PRO A 156 12.09 17.60 -9.45
C PRO A 156 13.30 16.97 -8.77
N THR A 157 13.41 17.08 -7.44
CA THR A 157 14.53 16.57 -6.65
C THR A 157 14.23 15.23 -5.97
N PHE A 158 13.02 14.71 -6.13
CA PHE A 158 12.58 13.50 -5.45
C PHE A 158 13.53 12.31 -5.72
N GLY A 159 14.08 11.75 -4.64
CA GLY A 159 14.95 10.58 -4.68
C GLY A 159 16.42 10.85 -5.04
N GLN A 160 16.81 12.09 -5.35
CA GLN A 160 18.20 12.42 -5.69
C GLN A 160 19.14 12.41 -4.48
N ASP A 161 18.64 12.77 -3.28
CA ASP A 161 19.48 12.86 -2.08
C ASP A 161 20.00 11.50 -1.60
N ARG A 162 19.23 10.42 -1.78
CA ARG A 162 19.70 9.06 -1.46
C ARG A 162 20.86 8.61 -2.35
N LYS A 163 20.89 9.06 -3.61
CA LYS A 163 21.94 8.67 -4.55
C LYS A 163 23.29 9.32 -4.24
N ARG A 164 23.30 10.44 -3.50
CA ARG A 164 24.53 11.14 -3.09
C ARG A 164 25.17 10.58 -1.82
N SER A 165 24.42 9.86 -0.99
CA SER A 165 24.93 9.29 0.28
C SER A 165 25.55 7.90 0.12
N ASP A 166 25.29 7.21 -0.99
CA ASP A 166 25.78 5.86 -1.29
C ASP A 166 26.98 5.87 -2.27
N GLY A 167 27.60 7.03 -2.51
CA GLY A 167 28.67 7.24 -3.48
C GLY A 167 29.95 7.79 -2.88
#